data_AF-A0A2J8B2K9-F1
#
_entry.id   AF-A0A2J8B2K9-F1
#
_cell.length_a   1.000
_cell.length_b   1.000
_cell.length_c   1.000
_cell.angle_alpha   90.00
_cell.angle_beta   90.00
_cell.angle_gamma   90.00
#
_symmetry.space_group_name_H-M   'P 1'
#
loop_
_entity.id
_entity.type
_entity.pdbx_description
1 polymer ?
#
loop_
_entity_poly.entity_id
_entity_poly.type
_entity_poly.pdbx_seq_one_letter_code
_entity_poly.pdbx_strand_id
1 'polypeptide(L)' 'MGLNPLMLMKLAEMRRRFAGNHPKVPAFLKAVLGSGLPEGTVLELTVTKPGEVPVTANMKVTADDIKLLQDIRSLQEEA' A
#
# COMPACT_ATOMS: atom_id res chain seq x y z
N MET A 1 -0.53 -2.71 -23.41
CA MET A 1 0.55 -1.75 -23.73
C MET A 1 1.78 -2.19 -22.96
N GLY A 2 2.84 -2.65 -23.64
CA GLY A 2 4.03 -3.18 -22.98
C GLY A 2 4.77 -2.10 -22.19
N LEU A 3 5.23 -2.43 -20.99
CA LEU A 3 6.08 -1.58 -20.17
C LEU A 3 7.38 -1.28 -20.93
N ASN A 4 7.58 -0.01 -21.35
CA ASN A 4 8.80 0.43 -22.02
C ASN A 4 9.95 0.55 -21.00
N PRO A 5 11.18 0.10 -21.30
CA PRO A 5 12.36 0.24 -20.44
C PRO A 5 12.54 1.64 -19.82
N LEU A 6 12.24 2.71 -20.55
CA LEU A 6 12.33 4.08 -20.02
C LEU A 6 11.34 4.35 -18.88
N MET A 7 10.12 3.81 -18.97
CA MET A 7 9.12 3.90 -17.89
C MET A 7 9.54 3.10 -16.66
N LEU A 8 10.17 1.93 -16.85
CA LEU A 8 10.69 1.11 -15.75
C LEU A 8 11.82 1.84 -15.00
N MET A 9 12.75 2.48 -15.72
CA MET A 9 13.81 3.29 -15.12
C MET A 9 13.25 4.47 -14.31
N LYS A 10 12.28 5.20 -14.88
CA LYS A 10 11.61 6.30 -14.17
C LYS A 10 10.90 5.82 -12.90
N LEU A 11 10.23 4.66 -12.96
CA LEU A 11 9.57 4.07 -11.80
C LEU A 11 10.57 3.68 -10.70
N ALA A 12 11.71 3.10 -11.07
CA ALA A 12 12.77 2.76 -10.12
C ALA A 12 13.33 4.00 -9.42
N GLU A 13 13.53 5.10 -10.15
CA GLU A 13 13.97 6.38 -9.58
C GLU A 13 12.93 6.96 -8.62
N MET A 14 11.65 6.98 -9.01
CA MET A 14 10.56 7.45 -8.15
C MET A 14 10.47 6.62 -6.86
N ARG A 15 10.59 5.28 -6.95
CA ARG A 15 10.62 4.41 -5.76
C ARG A 15 11.81 4.72 -4.85
N ARG A 16 13.00 4.94 -5.42
CA ARG A 16 14.20 5.33 -4.64
C ARG A 16 14.01 6.67 -3.93
N ARG A 17 13.50 7.69 -4.62
CA ARG A 17 13.22 9.01 -4.01
C ARG A 17 12.16 8.91 -2.92
N PHE A 18 11.09 8.14 -3.14
CA PHE A 18 10.06 7.90 -2.13
C PHE A 18 10.64 7.23 -0.88
N ALA A 19 11.45 6.18 -1.05
CA ALA A 19 12.12 5.51 0.06
C ALA A 19 13.13 6.43 0.78
N GLY A 20 13.81 7.31 0.06
CA GLY A 20 14.72 8.31 0.63
C GLY A 20 13.99 9.39 1.44
N ASN A 21 12.88 9.91 0.91
CA ASN A 21 12.07 10.95 1.58
C ASN A 21 11.29 10.39 2.78
N HIS A 22 10.92 9.12 2.76
CA HIS A 22 10.06 8.48 3.75
C HIS A 22 10.62 7.13 4.22
N PRO A 23 11.83 7.04 4.82
CA PRO A 23 12.51 5.76 5.07
C PRO A 23 11.71 4.77 5.93
N LYS A 24 10.86 5.28 6.84
CA LYS A 24 10.02 4.44 7.70
C LYS A 24 8.79 3.88 6.99
N VAL A 25 8.28 4.54 5.96
CA VAL A 25 7.00 4.17 5.33
C VAL A 25 7.11 2.86 4.53
N PRO A 26 8.06 2.67 3.59
CA PRO A 26 8.23 1.40 2.90
C PRO A 26 8.56 0.25 3.86
N ALA A 27 9.36 0.52 4.90
CA ALA A 27 9.71 -0.48 5.92
C ALA A 27 8.47 -0.94 6.69
N PHE A 28 7.63 0.01 7.13
CA PHE A 28 6.36 -0.27 7.78
C PHE A 28 5.41 -1.06 6.86
N LEU A 29 5.18 -0.60 5.63
CA LEU A 29 4.32 -1.30 4.68
C LEU A 29 4.83 -2.72 4.40
N LYS A 30 6.14 -2.92 4.23
CA LYS A 30 6.72 -4.25 4.06
C LYS A 30 6.51 -5.13 5.28
N ALA A 31 6.68 -4.60 6.49
CA ALA A 31 6.52 -5.35 7.71
C ALA A 31 5.05 -5.75 7.97
N VAL A 32 4.11 -4.84 7.70
CA VAL A 32 2.69 -5.03 7.99
C VAL A 32 1.94 -5.77 6.88
N LEU A 33 2.25 -5.47 5.61
CA LEU A 33 1.58 -6.08 4.47
C LEU A 33 2.32 -7.30 3.92
N GLY A 34 3.63 -7.43 4.18
CA GLY A 34 4.45 -8.52 3.66
C GLY A 34 4.04 -9.91 4.18
N SER A 35 3.44 -9.99 5.36
CA SER A 35 2.83 -11.19 5.92
C SER A 35 1.35 -11.36 5.59
N GLY A 36 0.75 -10.41 4.86
CA GLY A 36 -0.71 -10.29 4.73
C GLY A 36 -1.37 -9.65 5.96
N LEU A 37 -2.64 -9.28 5.81
CA LEU A 37 -3.47 -8.70 6.87
C LEU A 37 -4.49 -9.76 7.35
N PRO A 38 -4.28 -10.38 8.52
CA PRO A 38 -5.23 -11.36 9.05
C PRO A 38 -6.56 -10.70 9.43
N GLU A 39 -7.64 -11.50 9.45
CA GLU A 39 -8.96 -11.04 9.89
C GLU A 39 -8.88 -10.49 11.32
N GLY A 40 -9.61 -9.41 11.57
CA GLY A 40 -9.59 -8.72 12.85
C GLY A 40 -8.45 -7.73 13.03
N THR A 41 -7.50 -7.64 12.09
CA THR A 41 -6.48 -6.58 12.07
C THR A 41 -7.15 -5.22 12.07
N VAL A 42 -6.75 -4.33 12.98
CA VAL A 42 -7.24 -2.95 13.00
C VAL A 42 -6.19 -2.05 12.35
N LEU A 43 -6.59 -1.37 11.29
CA LEU A 43 -5.79 -0.35 10.62
C LEU A 43 -6.30 1.01 11.06
N GLU A 44 -5.40 1.89 11.47
CA GLU A 44 -5.69 3.30 11.72
C GLU A 44 -4.83 4.15 10.79
N LEU A 45 -5.49 5.07 10.09
CA LEU A 45 -4.85 6.01 9.18
C LEU A 45 -5.17 7.42 9.66
N THR A 46 -4.13 8.17 9.98
CA THR A 46 -4.24 9.59 10.31
C THR A 46 -3.59 10.41 9.21
N VAL A 47 -4.36 11.34 8.65
CA VAL A 47 -3.89 12.29 7.64
C VAL A 47 -3.88 13.68 8.26
N THR A 48 -2.71 14.32 8.27
CA THR A 48 -2.54 15.71 8.70
C THR A 48 -2.13 16.53 7.49
N LYS A 49 -3.02 17.42 7.04
CA LYS A 49 -2.67 18.39 5.98
C LYS A 49 -2.12 19.67 6.62
N PRO A 50 -1.26 20.43 5.92
CA PRO A 50 -0.74 21.68 6.43
C PRO A 50 -1.87 22.65 6.82
N GLY A 51 -1.92 23.07 8.08
CA GLY A 51 -2.90 24.03 8.59
C GLY A 51 -4.29 23.45 8.89
N GLU A 52 -4.53 22.17 8.66
CA GLU A 52 -5.80 21.49 9.00
C GLU A 52 -5.63 20.63 10.26
N VAL A 53 -6.74 20.37 10.95
CA VAL A 53 -6.75 19.38 12.03
C VAL A 53 -6.54 17.98 11.45
N PRO A 54 -5.79 17.10 12.14
CA PRO A 54 -5.64 15.72 11.71
C PRO A 54 -7.01 15.02 11.58
N VAL A 55 -7.17 14.25 10.50
CA VAL A 55 -8.34 13.39 10.30
C VAL A 55 -7.90 11.95 10.43
N THR A 56 -8.55 11.21 11.32
CA THR A 56 -8.26 9.81 11.59
C THR A 56 -9.42 8.94 11.15
N ALA A 57 -9.11 7.86 10.44
CA ALA A 57 -10.04 6.80 10.09
C ALA A 57 -9.49 5.46 10.57
N ASN A 58 -10.36 4.55 10.97
CA ASN A 58 -10.00 3.18 11.30
C ASN A 58 -10.86 2.20 10.50
N MET A 59 -10.30 1.01 10.27
CA MET A 59 -11.01 -0.14 9.73
C MET A 59 -10.55 -1.40 10.44
N LYS A 60 -11.47 -2.33 10.68
CA LYS A 60 -11.15 -3.69 11.08
C LYS A 60 -11.28 -4.59 9.85
N VAL A 61 -10.22 -5.30 9.51
CA VAL A 61 -10.20 -6.24 8.39
C VAL A 61 -11.22 -7.33 8.63
N THR A 62 -12.13 -7.51 7.68
CA THR A 62 -13.15 -8.56 7.70
C THR A 62 -12.80 -9.70 6.72
N ALA A 63 -13.47 -10.84 6.85
CA ALA A 63 -13.33 -11.93 5.89
C ALA A 63 -13.70 -11.52 4.45
N ASP A 64 -14.71 -10.65 4.27
CA ASP A 64 -15.11 -10.15 2.94
C ASP A 64 -14.02 -9.29 2.29
N ASP A 65 -13.31 -8.46 3.07
CA ASP A 65 -12.19 -7.66 2.57
C ASP A 65 -11.03 -8.54 2.11
N ILE A 66 -10.70 -9.59 2.86
CA ILE A 66 -9.65 -10.55 2.51
C ILE A 66 -10.01 -11.27 1.21
N LYS A 67 -11.26 -11.70 1.09
CA LYS A 67 -11.76 -12.37 -0.12
C LYS A 67 -11.67 -11.46 -1.34
N LEU A 68 -12.08 -10.20 -1.20
CA LEU A 68 -11.96 -9.21 -2.26
C LEU A 68 -10.51 -9.02 -2.73
N LEU A 69 -9.55 -8.95 -1.80
CA LEU A 69 -8.13 -8.83 -2.13
C LEU A 69 -7.58 -10.08 -2.84
N GLN A 70 -8.03 -11.27 -2.45
CA GLN A 70 -7.67 -12.52 -3.12
C GLN A 70 -8.23 -12.60 -4.54
N ASP A 71 -9.49 -12.19 -4.73
CA ASP A 71 -10.14 -12.14 -6.04
C ASP A 71 -9.41 -11.17 -6.98
N ILE A 72 -9.07 -9.96 -6.51
CA ILE A 72 -8.29 -8.97 -7.28
C ILE A 72 -6.92 -9.52 -7.66
N ARG A 73 -6.23 -10.20 -6.72
CA ARG A 73 -4.92 -10.78 -6.98
C ARG A 73 -4.99 -11.86 -8.06
N SER A 74 -5.99 -12.73 -8.00
CA SER A 74 -6.21 -13.79 -8.98
C SER A 74 -6.39 -13.20 -10.39
N LEU A 75 -7.21 -12.15 -10.52
CA LEU A 75 -7.42 -11.44 -11.79
C LEU A 75 -6.14 -10.78 -12.35
N GLN A 76 -5.18 -10.40 -11.49
CA GLN A 76 -3.88 -9.85 -11.93
C GLN A 76 -2.89 -10.93 -12.37
N GLU A 77 -3.01 -12.15 -11.87
CA GLU A 77 -2.15 -13.28 -12.25
C GLU A 77 -2.61 -13.95 -13.56
N GLU A 78 -3.90 -13.79 -13.91
CA GLU A 78 -4.50 -14.30 -15.15
C GLU A 78 -4.35 -13.35 -16.37
N ALA A 79 -3.81 -12.13 -16.17
CA ALA A 79 -3.67 -11.09 -17.19
C ALA A 79 -2.21 -10.82 -17.59
#